data_AF-A0A7J7MCG9-F1
#
_entry.id   AF-A0A7J7MCG9-F1
#
_cell.length_a   1.000
_cell.length_b   1.000
_cell.length_c   1.000
_cell.angle_alpha   90.00
_cell.angle_beta   90.00
_cell.angle_gamma   90.00
#
_symmetry.space_group_name_H-M   'P 1'
#
loop_
_entity.id
_entity.type
_entity.pdbx_description
1 polymer ?
#
loop_
_entity_poly.entity_id
_entity_poly.type
_entity_poly.pdbx_seq_one_letter_code
_entity_poly.pdbx_strand_id
1 'polypeptide(L)'
;MVWCLYPNKNATPKSVQDIVFHESPACLEAQQTMRNGDNPLNFILLDGTWNNSAEMFRRLKEQSKLLWGEDDLPCISLSTSGVSAMHKLRPQPFWDLKCTAAAAIGLLSEMHLLPELTSHGLDKQADELENALHTLLDALTTQRLRKGRSIMRAVKDRNNVF
;
A
#
# COMPACT_ATOMS: atom_id res chain seq x y z
N MET A 1 -2.29 -13.32 10.42
CA MET A 1 -1.53 -12.17 10.96
C MET A 1 -1.91 -10.91 10.19
N VAL A 2 -1.97 -9.74 10.85
CA VAL A 2 -2.40 -8.46 10.25
C VAL A 2 -1.20 -7.52 10.13
N TRP A 3 -1.01 -6.94 8.95
CA TRP A 3 0.11 -6.03 8.65
C TRP A 3 -0.39 -4.67 8.20
N CYS A 4 0.09 -3.60 8.82
CA CYS A 4 -0.20 -2.25 8.36
C CYS A 4 0.77 -1.83 7.26
N LEU A 5 0.22 -1.30 6.17
CA LEU A 5 0.97 -0.60 5.14
C LEU A 5 0.86 0.88 5.45
N TYR A 6 1.94 1.43 5.99
CA TYR A 6 2.03 2.84 6.30
C TYR A 6 3.38 3.35 5.80
N PRO A 7 3.41 4.34 4.90
CA PRO A 7 4.66 4.97 4.52
C PRO A 7 5.10 5.85 5.68
N ASN A 8 5.70 5.30 6.75
CA ASN A 8 6.35 6.08 7.80
C ASN A 8 7.82 6.32 7.45
N LYS A 9 8.20 7.54 7.08
CA LYS A 9 9.59 8.02 7.02
C LYS A 9 10.34 8.02 8.36
N ASN A 10 9.66 8.02 9.51
CA ASN A 10 10.25 8.28 10.82
C ASN A 10 10.32 7.07 11.77
N ALA A 11 9.84 5.90 11.36
CA ALA A 11 10.02 4.64 12.10
C ALA A 11 11.01 3.77 11.32
N THR A 12 11.82 2.96 12.00
CA THR A 12 12.66 1.92 11.37
C THR A 12 11.74 0.99 10.57
N PRO A 13 11.73 1.07 9.24
CA PRO A 13 10.72 0.38 8.47
C PRO A 13 11.07 -1.10 8.41
N LYS A 14 10.09 -1.96 8.76
CA LYS A 14 10.15 -3.36 8.34
C LYS A 14 9.92 -3.39 6.83
N SER A 15 10.82 -4.04 6.09
CA SER A 15 10.63 -4.38 4.69
C SER A 15 9.61 -5.51 4.56
N VAL A 16 9.07 -5.71 3.35
CA VAL A 16 8.32 -6.93 3.03
C VAL A 16 9.16 -8.19 3.30
N GLN A 17 10.49 -8.11 3.22
CA GLN A 17 11.37 -9.22 3.58
C GLN A 17 11.26 -9.58 5.07
N ASP A 18 11.13 -8.59 5.94
CA ASP A 18 11.00 -8.79 7.38
C ASP A 18 9.66 -9.41 7.79
N ILE A 19 8.71 -9.58 6.86
CA ILE A 19 7.44 -10.26 7.10
C ILE A 19 7.64 -11.76 7.32
N VAL A 20 8.55 -12.36 6.55
CA VAL A 20 8.77 -13.81 6.51
C VAL A 20 9.89 -14.22 7.45
N PHE A 21 10.91 -13.37 7.66
CA PHE A 21 12.09 -13.71 8.45
C PHE A 21 11.98 -13.40 9.97
N HIS A 22 10.88 -12.81 10.43
CA HIS A 22 10.70 -12.49 11.86
C HIS A 22 10.18 -13.66 12.71
N GLU A 23 9.90 -14.82 12.10
CA GLU A 23 9.62 -16.04 12.83
C GLU A 23 10.94 -16.72 13.21
N SER A 24 11.24 -16.70 14.52
CA SER A 24 12.41 -17.37 15.12
C SER A 24 12.63 -18.79 14.57
N PRO A 25 13.87 -19.26 14.40
CA PRO A 25 14.16 -20.62 13.95
C PRO A 25 13.60 -21.71 14.89
N ALA A 26 13.32 -21.38 16.16
CA ALA A 26 12.62 -22.29 17.07
C ALA A 26 11.11 -22.45 16.76
N CYS A 27 10.53 -21.52 15.99
CA CYS A 27 9.15 -21.56 15.50
C CYS A 27 9.03 -22.32 14.17
N LEU A 28 10.10 -22.35 13.36
CA LEU A 28 10.12 -23.06 12.07
C LEU A 28 9.92 -24.58 12.25
N GLU A 29 10.49 -25.19 13.30
CA GLU A 29 10.29 -26.62 13.58
C GLU A 29 8.87 -26.93 14.10
N ALA A 30 8.26 -26.01 14.86
CA ALA A 30 6.87 -26.15 15.32
C ALA A 30 5.83 -25.93 14.20
N GLN A 31 6.18 -25.13 13.18
CA GLN A 31 5.29 -24.79 12.08
C GLN A 31 5.40 -25.70 10.85
N GLN A 32 6.48 -26.47 10.68
CA GLN A 32 6.51 -27.53 9.67
C GLN A 32 5.39 -28.56 9.90
N THR A 33 4.99 -28.77 11.16
CA THR A 33 3.82 -29.57 11.56
C THR A 33 2.47 -28.86 11.41
N MET A 34 2.44 -27.54 11.18
CA MET A 34 1.22 -26.72 11.04
C MET A 34 1.01 -26.18 9.62
N ARG A 35 1.80 -26.63 8.63
CA ARG A 35 1.66 -26.27 7.20
C ARG A 35 0.41 -26.87 6.53
N ASN A 36 -0.66 -27.04 7.31
CA ASN A 36 -1.92 -27.65 6.91
C ASN A 36 -3.13 -26.71 7.17
N GLY A 37 -2.91 -25.41 7.31
CA GLY A 37 -3.99 -24.43 7.49
C GLY A 37 -3.68 -23.11 6.79
N ASP A 38 -4.48 -22.82 5.76
CA ASP A 38 -4.56 -21.57 4.99
C ASP A 38 -4.84 -20.34 5.87
N ASN A 39 -3.86 -19.88 6.66
CA ASN A 39 -4.04 -18.63 7.38
C ASN A 39 -3.78 -17.45 6.42
N PRO A 40 -4.79 -16.63 6.08
CA PRO A 40 -4.62 -15.53 5.15
C PRO A 40 -3.68 -14.46 5.72
N LEU A 41 -2.78 -13.98 4.87
CA LEU A 41 -2.02 -12.75 5.11
C LEU A 41 -2.97 -11.56 4.90
N ASN A 42 -3.20 -10.78 5.95
CA ASN A 42 -4.09 -9.63 5.92
C ASN A 42 -3.28 -8.35 5.91
N PHE A 43 -3.51 -7.49 4.92
CA PHE A 43 -2.87 -6.19 4.82
C PHE A 43 -3.90 -5.07 4.99
N ILE A 44 -3.57 -4.08 5.82
CA ILE A 44 -4.38 -2.88 6.04
C ILE A 44 -3.59 -1.69 5.51
N LEU A 45 -4.06 -1.10 4.42
CA LEU A 45 -3.53 0.16 3.93
C LEU A 45 -4.17 1.32 4.67
N LEU A 46 -3.34 2.17 5.26
CA LEU A 46 -3.77 3.42 5.88
C LEU A 46 -3.69 4.57 4.87
N ASP A 47 -4.72 4.69 4.02
CA ASP A 47 -4.82 5.76 3.02
C ASP A 47 -5.25 7.08 3.68
N GLY A 48 -4.51 8.16 3.42
CA GLY A 48 -4.75 9.48 4.00
C GLY A 48 -3.58 10.43 3.86
N THR A 49 -3.73 11.66 4.38
CA THR A 49 -2.58 12.54 4.62
C THR A 49 -1.69 11.93 5.68
N TRP A 50 -0.39 12.22 5.66
CA TRP A 50 0.58 11.72 6.64
C TRP A 50 0.08 11.80 8.09
N ASN A 51 -0.41 12.97 8.52
CA ASN A 51 -0.93 13.15 9.89
C ASN A 51 -2.14 12.27 10.18
N ASN A 52 -3.06 12.11 9.22
CA ASN A 52 -4.25 11.29 9.41
C ASN A 52 -3.86 9.81 9.52
N SER A 53 -2.99 9.33 8.63
CA SER A 53 -2.51 7.94 8.64
C SER A 53 -1.69 7.62 9.90
N ALA A 54 -0.88 8.56 10.40
CA ALA A 54 -0.16 8.40 11.67
C ALA A 54 -1.11 8.25 12.87
N GLU A 55 -2.14 9.10 12.93
CA GLU A 55 -3.14 9.07 14.00
C GLU A 55 -4.04 7.83 13.91
N MET A 56 -4.41 7.39 12.72
CA MET A 56 -5.11 6.12 12.50
C MET A 56 -4.25 4.94 12.96
N PHE A 57 -2.96 4.92 12.61
CA PHE A 57 -2.05 3.86 13.06
C PHE A 57 -1.91 3.84 14.58
N ARG A 58 -1.77 5.00 15.22
CA ARG A 58 -1.72 5.11 16.69
C ARG A 58 -2.95 4.49 17.35
N ARG A 59 -4.15 4.82 16.85
CA ARG A 59 -5.42 4.28 17.36
C ARG A 59 -5.53 2.77 17.13
N LEU A 60 -5.13 2.28 15.95
CA LEU A 60 -5.13 0.85 15.66
C LEU A 60 -4.17 0.11 16.58
N LYS A 61 -2.98 0.65 16.83
CA LYS A 61 -2.02 0.08 17.78
C LYS A 61 -2.60 0.00 19.19
N GLU A 62 -3.22 1.08 19.69
CA GLU A 62 -3.88 1.10 21.00
C GLU A 62 -5.01 0.07 21.12
N GLN A 63 -5.85 -0.04 20.08
CA GLN A 63 -6.94 -1.02 20.03
C GLN A 63 -6.41 -2.46 19.94
N SER A 64 -5.37 -2.70 19.12
CA SER A 64 -4.75 -4.02 18.99
C SER A 64 -4.13 -4.50 20.30
N LYS A 65 -3.49 -3.58 21.05
CA LYS A 65 -2.95 -3.89 22.38
C LYS A 65 -4.05 -4.24 23.37
N LEU A 66 -5.18 -3.55 23.32
CA LEU A 66 -6.33 -3.83 24.20
C LEU A 66 -7.01 -5.17 23.87
N LEU A 67 -7.16 -5.50 22.58
CA LEU A 67 -7.94 -6.66 22.13
C LEU A 67 -7.11 -7.95 22.00
N TRP A 68 -5.87 -7.83 21.54
CA TRP A 68 -4.99 -8.97 21.22
C TRP A 68 -3.81 -9.11 22.20
N GLY A 69 -3.59 -8.13 23.08
CA GLY A 69 -2.47 -8.16 24.03
C GLY A 69 -1.09 -7.99 23.37
N GLU A 70 -1.04 -7.69 22.07
CA GLU A 70 0.20 -7.47 21.33
C GLU A 70 0.67 -6.02 21.47
N ASP A 71 1.93 -5.83 21.85
CA ASP A 71 2.51 -4.51 22.12
C ASP A 71 2.87 -3.72 20.84
N ASP A 72 2.99 -4.38 19.68
CA ASP A 72 3.41 -3.72 18.44
C ASP A 72 2.74 -4.30 17.19
N LEU A 73 1.75 -3.56 16.66
CA LEU A 73 1.14 -3.85 15.37
C LEU A 73 2.18 -3.61 14.26
N PRO A 74 2.54 -4.63 13.46
CA PRO A 74 3.67 -4.50 12.54
C PRO A 74 3.32 -3.58 11.38
N CYS A 75 4.29 -2.75 10.99
CA CYS A 75 4.15 -1.75 9.95
C CYS A 75 5.24 -1.93 8.88
N ILE A 76 4.81 -2.04 7.63
CA ILE A 76 5.68 -2.18 6.46
C ILE A 76 5.81 -0.84 5.77
N SER A 77 7.05 -0.47 5.40
CA SER A 77 7.30 0.64 4.49
C SER A 77 7.85 0.12 3.17
N LEU A 78 7.20 0.51 2.09
CA LEU A 78 7.60 0.14 0.73
C LEU A 78 8.77 1.03 0.29
N SER A 79 9.83 0.41 -0.21
CA SER A 79 11.15 1.00 -0.47
C SER A 79 11.08 2.07 -1.55
N THR A 80 10.32 1.81 -2.61
CA THR A 80 10.13 2.76 -3.71
C THR A 80 8.82 2.43 -4.42
N SER A 81 7.89 3.38 -4.49
CA SER A 81 6.78 3.29 -5.44
C SER A 81 6.74 4.58 -6.21
N GLY A 82 6.84 4.46 -7.54
CA GLY A 82 6.68 5.59 -8.45
C GLY A 82 5.27 6.19 -8.34
N VAL A 83 5.11 7.36 -8.97
CA VAL A 83 3.82 8.01 -9.13
C VAL A 83 2.93 7.14 -10.04
N SER A 84 2.03 6.35 -9.47
CA SER A 84 1.06 5.57 -10.25
C SER A 84 0.18 6.48 -11.12
N ALA A 85 -0.28 5.96 -12.26
CA ALA A 85 -1.26 6.59 -13.14
C ALA A 85 -2.51 7.15 -12.40
N MET A 86 -2.86 6.59 -11.24
CA MET A 86 -3.91 7.12 -10.35
C MET A 86 -3.73 8.60 -9.96
N HIS A 87 -2.50 9.10 -9.84
CA HIS A 87 -2.25 10.51 -9.51
C HIS A 87 -2.68 11.45 -10.65
N LYS A 88 -2.79 10.94 -11.89
CA LYS A 88 -3.29 11.70 -13.04
C LYS A 88 -4.82 11.65 -13.13
N LEU A 89 -5.46 10.66 -12.50
CA LEU A 89 -6.91 10.49 -12.52
C LEU A 89 -7.66 11.50 -11.63
N ARG A 90 -7.00 12.11 -10.66
CA ARG A 90 -7.59 13.14 -9.78
C ARG A 90 -6.56 14.23 -9.47
N PRO A 91 -6.96 15.49 -9.27
CA PRO A 91 -6.06 16.52 -8.76
C PRO A 91 -5.61 16.07 -7.37
N GLN A 92 -4.30 15.85 -7.21
CA GLN A 92 -3.73 15.52 -5.92
C GLN A 92 -3.19 16.79 -5.26
N PRO A 93 -3.43 16.99 -3.96
CA PRO A 93 -2.89 18.14 -3.25
C PRO A 93 -1.36 18.07 -3.16
N PHE A 94 -0.78 16.87 -3.21
CA PHE A 94 0.67 16.63 -3.16
C PHE A 94 1.02 15.40 -4.02
N TRP A 95 2.08 15.50 -4.82
CA TRP A 95 2.57 14.42 -5.69
C TRP A 95 3.51 13.43 -4.97
N ASP A 96 4.00 13.81 -3.79
CA ASP A 96 4.89 12.99 -2.95
C ASP A 96 4.14 11.98 -2.06
N LEU A 97 2.80 11.95 -2.14
CA LEU A 97 1.98 11.02 -1.37
C LEU A 97 1.75 9.73 -2.16
N LYS A 98 1.92 8.58 -1.51
CA LYS A 98 1.61 7.28 -2.13
C LYS A 98 0.08 7.10 -2.17
N CYS A 99 -0.51 7.03 -3.35
CA CYS A 99 -1.93 6.64 -3.48
C CYS A 99 -2.12 5.12 -3.23
N THR A 100 -3.36 4.71 -2.94
CA THR A 100 -3.72 3.30 -2.69
C THR A 100 -3.24 2.32 -3.77
N ALA A 101 -3.40 2.67 -5.05
CA ALA A 101 -2.95 1.80 -6.13
C ALA A 101 -1.43 1.66 -6.18
N ALA A 102 -0.70 2.77 -6.00
CA ALA A 102 0.76 2.75 -5.94
C ALA A 102 1.26 1.87 -4.79
N ALA A 103 0.62 1.95 -3.63
CA ALA A 103 0.95 1.08 -2.49
C ALA A 103 0.67 -0.39 -2.78
N ALA A 104 -0.45 -0.72 -3.43
CA ALA A 104 -0.78 -2.10 -3.82
C ALA A 104 0.23 -2.67 -4.84
N ILE A 105 0.58 -1.90 -5.87
CA ILE A 105 1.58 -2.29 -6.88
C ILE A 105 2.94 -2.53 -6.22
N GLY A 106 3.41 -1.58 -5.42
CA GLY A 106 4.69 -1.71 -4.72
C GLY A 106 4.74 -2.92 -3.78
N LEU A 107 3.64 -3.21 -3.08
CA LEU A 107 3.52 -4.40 -2.24
C LEU A 107 3.66 -5.69 -3.05
N LEU A 108 2.93 -5.81 -4.16
CA LEU A 108 2.99 -6.99 -5.03
C LEU A 108 4.39 -7.21 -5.60
N SER A 109 5.04 -6.14 -6.06
CA SER A 109 6.41 -6.19 -6.56
C SER A 109 7.43 -6.60 -5.49
N GLU A 110 7.31 -6.08 -4.27
CA GLU A 110 8.21 -6.45 -3.18
C GLU A 110 7.94 -7.88 -2.67
N MET A 111 6.67 -8.31 -2.61
CA MET A 111 6.30 -9.68 -2.23
C MET A 111 6.80 -10.71 -3.24
N HIS A 112 6.87 -10.37 -4.54
CA HIS A 112 7.41 -11.27 -5.55
C HIS A 112 8.88 -11.65 -5.31
N LEU A 113 9.64 -10.76 -4.65
CA LEU A 113 11.05 -11.00 -4.32
C LEU A 113 11.24 -12.07 -3.23
N LEU A 114 10.17 -12.46 -2.54
CA LEU A 114 10.18 -13.53 -1.55
C LEU A 114 10.18 -14.89 -2.27
N PRO A 115 11.16 -15.78 -2.01
CA PRO A 115 11.27 -17.09 -2.67
C PRO A 115 9.99 -17.93 -2.60
N GLU A 116 9.23 -17.82 -1.51
CA GLU A 116 7.98 -18.54 -1.27
C GLU A 116 6.83 -18.05 -2.14
N LEU A 117 6.90 -16.78 -2.59
CA LEU A 117 5.83 -16.11 -3.31
C LEU A 117 6.15 -15.87 -4.79
N THR A 118 7.41 -16.03 -5.21
CA THR A 118 7.85 -15.86 -6.59
C THR A 118 7.02 -16.69 -7.58
N SER A 119 6.60 -17.91 -7.21
CA SER A 119 5.79 -18.79 -8.06
C SER A 119 4.38 -18.27 -8.35
N HIS A 120 3.90 -17.28 -7.60
CA HIS A 120 2.53 -16.75 -7.70
C HIS A 120 2.39 -15.65 -8.75
N GLY A 121 3.49 -15.21 -9.39
CA GLY A 121 3.45 -14.22 -10.47
C GLY A 121 2.93 -12.85 -10.04
N LEU A 122 3.19 -12.46 -8.79
CA LEU A 122 2.74 -11.18 -8.22
C LEU A 122 3.31 -9.96 -8.97
N ASP A 123 4.48 -10.09 -9.59
CA ASP A 123 5.07 -9.12 -10.50
C ASP A 123 4.13 -8.83 -11.69
N LYS A 124 3.61 -9.88 -12.33
CA LYS A 124 2.68 -9.74 -13.46
C LYS A 124 1.37 -9.10 -13.03
N GLN A 125 0.88 -9.45 -11.83
CA GLN A 125 -0.32 -8.82 -11.28
C GLN A 125 -0.10 -7.33 -11.00
N ALA A 126 1.10 -6.94 -10.54
CA ALA A 126 1.47 -5.55 -10.36
C ALA A 126 1.47 -4.79 -11.71
N ASP A 127 2.03 -5.40 -12.76
CA ASP A 127 2.06 -4.84 -14.11
C ASP A 127 0.64 -4.72 -14.71
N GLU A 128 -0.19 -5.76 -14.58
CA GLU A 128 -1.59 -5.76 -15.02
C GLU A 128 -2.39 -4.66 -14.33
N LEU A 129 -2.16 -4.45 -13.03
CA LEU A 129 -2.83 -3.40 -12.27
C LEU A 129 -2.42 -2.01 -12.77
N GLU A 130 -1.14 -1.74 -12.98
CA GLU A 130 -0.71 -0.44 -13.53
C GLU A 130 -1.21 -0.23 -14.97
N ASN A 131 -1.22 -1.28 -15.80
CA ASN A 131 -1.79 -1.24 -17.16
C ASN A 131 -3.30 -0.95 -17.16
N ALA A 132 -4.04 -1.54 -16.23
CA ALA A 132 -5.47 -1.27 -16.06
C ALA A 132 -5.73 0.20 -15.67
N LEU A 133 -4.88 0.78 -14.81
CA LEU A 133 -4.97 2.19 -14.41
C LEU A 133 -4.67 3.13 -15.58
N HIS A 134 -3.69 2.78 -16.42
CA HIS A 134 -3.43 3.50 -17.66
C HIS A 134 -4.62 3.45 -18.62
N THR A 135 -5.18 2.27 -18.83
CA THR A 135 -6.37 2.08 -19.69
C THR A 135 -7.56 2.90 -19.16
N LEU A 136 -7.78 2.90 -17.85
CA LEU A 136 -8.82 3.71 -17.21
C LEU A 136 -8.58 5.22 -17.40
N LEU A 137 -7.33 5.68 -17.25
CA LEU A 137 -6.94 7.06 -17.49
C LEU A 137 -7.23 7.49 -18.93
N ASP A 138 -6.91 6.65 -19.91
CA ASP A 138 -7.16 6.92 -21.32
C ASP A 138 -8.66 6.96 -21.64
N ALA A 139 -9.42 5.99 -21.12
CA ALA A 139 -10.87 5.94 -21.29
C ALA A 139 -11.55 7.19 -20.72
N LEU A 140 -11.18 7.60 -19.50
CA LEU A 140 -11.73 8.77 -18.85
C LEU A 140 -11.30 10.07 -19.54
N THR A 141 -10.07 10.15 -20.02
CA THR A 141 -9.57 11.29 -20.80
C THR A 141 -10.35 11.44 -22.10
N THR A 142 -10.51 10.35 -22.85
CA THR A 142 -11.30 10.31 -24.08
C THR A 142 -12.75 10.72 -23.84
N GLN A 143 -13.37 10.23 -22.75
CA GLN A 143 -14.73 10.60 -22.39
C GLN A 143 -14.87 12.09 -22.09
N ARG A 144 -13.88 12.72 -21.42
CA ARG A 144 -13.88 14.17 -21.14
C ARG A 144 -13.78 14.99 -22.42
N LEU A 145 -12.88 14.60 -23.33
CA LEU A 145 -12.71 15.25 -24.63
C LEU A 145 -13.99 15.21 -25.46
N ARG A 146 -14.67 14.06 -25.51
CA ARG A 146 -15.98 13.93 -26.18
C ARG A 146 -17.06 14.85 -25.60
N LYS A 147 -16.97 15.18 -24.30
CA LYS A 147 -17.87 16.11 -23.63
C LYS A 147 -17.42 17.59 -23.75
N GLY A 148 -16.40 17.89 -24.55
CA GLY A 148 -15.85 19.24 -24.71
C GLY A 148 -15.18 19.79 -23.45
N ARG A 149 -14.77 18.92 -22.52
CA ARG A 149 -14.13 19.33 -21.25
C ARG A 149 -12.62 19.26 -21.36
N SER A 150 -11.93 20.22 -20.74
CA SER A 150 -10.46 20.19 -20.63
C SER A 150 -9.95 18.92 -19.93
N ILE A 151 -8.81 18.42 -20.41
CA ILE A 151 -8.05 17.33 -19.80
C ILE A 151 -7.44 17.81 -18.47
N MET A 152 -6.94 19.05 -18.45
CA MET A 152 -6.46 19.69 -17.23
C MET A 152 -7.65 19.98 -16.32
N ARG A 153 -7.71 19.30 -15.18
CA ARG A 153 -8.58 19.72 -14.09
C ARG A 153 -7.94 20.96 -13.48
N ALA A 154 -8.62 22.10 -13.53
CA ALA A 154 -8.16 23.31 -12.88
C ALA A 154 -7.84 22.99 -11.41
N VAL A 155 -6.59 23.20 -11.02
CA VAL A 155 -6.22 23.28 -9.62
C VAL A 155 -6.96 24.51 -9.12
N LYS A 156 -7.94 24.32 -8.24
CA LYS A 156 -8.60 25.45 -7.59
C LYS A 156 -7.55 26.04 -6.66
N ASP A 157 -6.85 27.08 -7.13
CA ASP A 157 -5.94 27.87 -6.30
C ASP A 157 -6.72 28.28 -5.03
N ARG A 158 -6.28 27.77 -3.88
CA ARG A 158 -6.69 28.30 -2.58
C ARG A 158 -5.85 29.55 -2.27
N ASN A 159 -5.75 30.48 -3.20
CA ASN A 159 -5.21 31.81 -2.96
C ASN A 159 -6.37 32.79 -2.90
N ASN A 160 -7.17 32.71 -1.82
CA ASN A 160 -7.94 33.85 -1.33
C ASN A 160 -8.50 33.56 0.06
N VAL A 161 -7.69 33.78 1.09
CA VAL A 161 -8.15 34.34 2.36
C VAL A 161 -6.99 35.22 2.85
N PHE A 162 -7.16 36.54 2.71
CA PHE A 162 -6.47 37.53 3.55
C PHE A 162 -7.16 37.56 4.92
#